data_AF-A0A352F4F0-F1
#
_entry.id   AF-A0A352F4F0-F1
#
_cell.length_a   1.000
_cell.length_b   1.000
_cell.length_c   1.000
_cell.angle_alpha   90.00
_cell.angle_beta   90.00
_cell.angle_gamma   90.00
#
_symmetry.space_group_name_H-M   'P 1'
#
loop_
_entity.id
_entity.type
_entity.pdbx_description
1 polymer ?
#
loop_
_entity_poly.entity_id
_entity_poly.type
_entity_poly.pdbx_seq_one_letter_code
_entity_poly.pdbx_strand_id
1 'polypeptide(L)'
;MNKLFTRGIFALGVLLTLSLAGTSARADNFLIVPAGPNIIQPAGLGTVNTVLVIQSPGSSTNAMGSVAFAPNDARANRRGDLVIGNQIVGGSNNQTYSVTDLGVTNGNVCINMNINDPNKGGSNAGPRGPIVLNTLVLTAYDQSGNAVFTAHLADALTLREATLNGNGTGKSDFTFALNADAAAALAAAIAANPNLRLGLAASVSDASGGHESFFFCKGCGGNREVPEPATMLLLGTGLAGTVGAIRRRRNAAKSE
;
A
#
# COMPACT_ATOMS: atom_id res chain seq x y z
N MET A 1 19.35 -28.08 47.35
CA MET A 1 19.20 -27.26 46.13
C MET A 1 19.73 -25.86 46.39
N ASN A 2 20.73 -25.42 45.62
CA ASN A 2 21.44 -24.18 45.87
C ASN A 2 20.55 -22.98 45.52
N LYS A 3 20.39 -22.05 46.47
CA LYS A 3 19.60 -20.81 46.31
C LYS A 3 20.04 -19.95 45.09
N LEU A 4 21.27 -20.16 44.60
CA LEU A 4 21.80 -19.55 43.38
C LEU A 4 21.12 -20.09 42.11
N PHE A 5 20.80 -21.38 42.04
CA PHE A 5 20.22 -22.00 40.85
C PHE A 5 18.77 -21.55 40.63
N THR A 6 18.00 -21.41 41.72
CA THR A 6 16.61 -20.94 41.69
C THR A 6 16.51 -19.47 41.26
N ARG A 7 17.48 -18.63 41.66
CA ARG A 7 17.54 -17.21 41.25
C ARG A 7 17.88 -17.05 39.76
N GLY A 8 18.73 -17.92 39.21
CA GLY A 8 19.07 -17.91 37.79
C GLY A 8 17.87 -18.24 36.89
N ILE A 9 17.10 -19.26 37.26
CA ILE A 9 15.90 -19.68 36.50
C ILE A 9 14.84 -18.58 36.50
N PHE A 10 14.62 -17.91 37.63
CA PHE A 10 13.66 -16.81 37.72
C PHE A 10 14.08 -15.60 36.88
N ALA A 11 15.37 -15.23 36.89
CA ALA A 11 15.88 -14.13 36.08
C ALA A 11 15.76 -14.42 34.57
N LEU A 12 16.03 -15.66 34.16
CA LEU A 12 15.88 -16.08 32.76
C LEU A 12 14.42 -16.08 32.32
N GLY A 13 13.50 -16.54 33.19
CA GLY A 13 12.07 -16.54 32.92
C GLY A 13 11.50 -15.14 32.74
N VAL A 14 11.93 -14.19 33.56
CA VAL A 14 11.54 -12.77 33.45
C VAL A 14 12.08 -12.13 32.17
N LEU A 15 13.33 -12.40 31.80
CA LEU A 15 13.90 -11.94 30.53
C LEU A 15 13.17 -12.51 29.30
N LEU A 16 12.76 -13.78 29.37
CA LEU A 16 11.99 -14.42 28.31
C LEU A 16 10.59 -13.79 28.18
N THR A 17 9.88 -13.57 29.29
CA THR A 17 8.54 -12.98 29.25
C THR A 17 8.54 -11.51 28.84
N LEU A 18 9.55 -10.73 29.23
CA LEU A 18 9.73 -9.35 28.75
C LEU A 18 10.07 -9.30 27.24
N SER A 19 10.77 -10.31 26.70
CA SER A 19 11.03 -10.39 25.25
C SER A 19 9.79 -10.75 24.43
N LEU A 20 8.84 -11.51 25.01
CA LEU A 20 7.58 -11.87 24.33
C LEU A 20 6.47 -10.81 24.50
N ALA A 21 6.48 -10.03 25.59
CA ALA A 21 5.50 -8.96 25.83
C ALA A 21 5.80 -7.67 25.05
N GLY A 22 6.98 -7.58 24.42
CA GLY A 22 7.38 -6.49 23.52
C GLY A 22 6.74 -6.55 22.14
N THR A 23 5.54 -7.13 21.97
CA THR A 23 4.77 -6.92 20.74
C THR A 23 4.30 -5.48 20.75
N SER A 24 5.14 -4.62 20.19
CA SER A 24 4.91 -3.20 20.01
C SER A 24 3.50 -2.96 19.49
N ALA A 25 2.67 -2.29 20.30
CA ALA A 25 1.51 -1.57 19.81
C ALA A 25 2.04 -0.46 18.90
N ARG A 26 2.36 -0.82 17.66
CA ARG A 26 2.74 0.15 16.66
C ARG A 26 1.45 0.82 16.21
N ALA A 27 1.30 2.09 16.58
CA ALA A 27 0.53 3.02 15.77
C ALA A 27 1.35 3.27 14.49
N ASP A 28 1.51 2.24 13.65
CA ASP A 28 2.21 2.38 12.39
C ASP A 28 1.29 3.18 11.46
N ASN A 29 1.63 4.45 11.27
CA ASN A 29 1.09 5.25 10.19
C ASN A 29 1.68 4.75 8.87
N PHE A 30 1.15 3.64 8.37
CA PHE A 30 1.53 3.13 7.06
C PHE A 30 1.06 4.11 6.00
N LEU A 31 2.05 4.67 5.29
CA LEU A 31 1.86 5.82 4.44
C LEU A 31 1.88 5.43 2.97
N ILE A 32 0.88 5.91 2.25
CA ILE A 32 0.88 6.03 0.81
C ILE A 32 1.55 7.35 0.44
N VAL A 33 2.67 7.28 -0.27
CA VAL A 33 3.42 8.44 -0.76
C VAL A 33 3.16 8.67 -2.25
N PRO A 34 3.06 9.94 -2.70
CA PRO A 34 3.04 10.24 -4.12
C PRO A 34 4.39 9.84 -4.74
N ALA A 35 4.36 8.97 -5.76
CA ALA A 35 5.54 8.68 -6.58
C ALA A 35 5.76 9.75 -7.66
N GLY A 36 4.73 10.56 -7.94
CA GLY A 36 4.75 11.67 -8.90
C GLY A 36 3.94 11.35 -10.17
N PRO A 37 3.95 12.28 -11.16
CA PRO A 37 3.41 12.01 -12.49
C PRO A 37 4.15 10.83 -13.12
N ASN A 38 3.41 9.79 -13.47
CA ASN A 38 3.95 8.68 -14.25
C ASN A 38 2.87 8.22 -15.21
N ILE A 39 3.20 8.20 -16.51
CA ILE A 39 2.29 7.72 -17.54
C ILE A 39 2.56 6.23 -17.72
N ILE A 40 1.84 5.42 -16.97
CA ILE A 40 1.77 3.99 -17.20
C ILE A 40 0.62 3.77 -18.20
N GLN A 41 0.98 3.26 -19.37
CA GLN A 41 0.05 2.74 -20.35
C GLN A 41 0.15 1.22 -20.30
N PRO A 42 -0.77 0.52 -19.60
CA PRO A 42 -0.88 -0.92 -19.73
C PRO A 42 -1.10 -1.27 -21.20
N ALA A 43 -0.46 -2.35 -21.67
CA ALA A 43 -0.65 -2.81 -23.03
C ALA A 43 -2.10 -3.34 -23.19
N GLY A 44 -2.95 -2.58 -23.88
CA GLY A 44 -4.29 -2.99 -24.29
C GLY A 44 -5.44 -2.34 -23.52
N LEU A 45 -6.55 -2.13 -24.22
CA LEU A 45 -7.82 -1.69 -23.62
C LEU A 45 -8.42 -2.86 -22.82
N GLY A 46 -8.83 -2.61 -21.57
CA GLY A 46 -9.52 -3.60 -20.73
C GLY A 46 -8.62 -4.60 -19.98
N THR A 47 -7.30 -4.46 -20.04
CA THR A 47 -6.34 -5.31 -19.30
C THR A 47 -5.93 -4.74 -17.94
N VAL A 48 -6.47 -3.58 -17.57
CA VAL A 48 -6.07 -2.86 -16.36
C VAL A 48 -6.84 -3.39 -15.16
N ASN A 49 -6.12 -3.70 -14.08
CA ASN A 49 -6.70 -4.17 -12.81
C ASN A 49 -7.37 -3.01 -12.04
N THR A 50 -8.46 -2.50 -12.61
CA THR A 50 -9.24 -1.38 -12.07
C THR A 50 -9.97 -1.83 -10.81
N VAL A 51 -9.54 -1.29 -9.67
CA VAL A 51 -10.08 -1.64 -8.35
C VAL A 51 -11.27 -0.77 -7.97
N LEU A 52 -11.24 0.52 -8.35
CA LEU A 52 -12.25 1.49 -7.94
C LEU A 52 -12.47 2.52 -9.04
N VAL A 53 -13.71 2.80 -9.36
CA VAL A 53 -14.12 3.92 -10.22
C VAL A 53 -15.15 4.75 -9.46
N ILE A 54 -14.80 6.01 -9.19
CA ILE A 54 -15.68 6.98 -8.55
C ILE A 54 -16.08 8.04 -9.57
N GLN A 55 -17.25 8.62 -9.39
CA GLN A 55 -17.72 9.73 -10.21
C GLN A 55 -18.42 10.75 -9.31
N SER A 56 -18.12 12.02 -9.53
CA SER A 56 -18.86 13.09 -8.85
C SER A 56 -20.28 13.14 -9.43
N PRO A 57 -21.34 13.04 -8.61
CA PRO A 57 -22.69 13.19 -9.13
C PRO A 57 -22.85 14.61 -9.69
N GLY A 58 -23.64 14.80 -10.75
CA GLY A 58 -23.73 16.08 -11.47
C GLY A 58 -24.17 17.30 -10.62
N SER A 59 -24.60 17.09 -9.38
CA SER A 59 -24.94 18.12 -8.39
C SER A 59 -23.84 18.41 -7.36
N SER A 60 -22.67 17.76 -7.44
CA SER A 60 -21.56 17.86 -6.47
C SER A 60 -20.22 17.81 -7.19
N THR A 61 -19.18 18.43 -6.62
CA THR A 61 -17.80 18.27 -7.06
C THR A 61 -17.02 17.20 -6.30
N ASN A 62 -17.70 16.55 -5.34
CA ASN A 62 -17.12 15.51 -4.50
C ASN A 62 -17.51 14.12 -5.00
N ALA A 63 -16.52 13.24 -5.15
CA ALA A 63 -16.73 11.82 -5.38
C ALA A 63 -16.00 11.02 -4.29
N MET A 64 -16.64 9.98 -3.79
CA MET A 64 -16.03 9.07 -2.83
C MET A 64 -16.52 7.67 -3.06
N GLY A 65 -15.68 6.68 -2.78
CA GLY A 65 -16.08 5.29 -2.88
C GLY A 65 -15.07 4.35 -2.25
N SER A 66 -15.52 3.14 -1.98
CA SER A 66 -14.68 2.08 -1.44
C SER A 66 -15.08 0.73 -1.97
N VAL A 67 -14.08 -0.13 -2.16
CA VAL A 67 -14.23 -1.55 -2.42
C VAL A 67 -13.51 -2.31 -1.32
N ALA A 68 -14.27 -3.12 -0.58
CA ALA A 68 -13.77 -3.97 0.50
C ALA A 68 -14.08 -5.43 0.19
N PHE A 69 -13.22 -6.36 0.62
CA PHE A 69 -13.55 -7.78 0.54
C PHE A 69 -14.32 -8.19 1.79
N ALA A 70 -15.60 -8.49 1.62
CA ALA A 70 -16.54 -8.87 2.67
C ALA A 70 -17.39 -10.07 2.19
N PRO A 71 -16.79 -11.27 2.08
CA PRO A 71 -17.42 -12.44 1.44
C PRO A 71 -18.69 -12.92 2.17
N ASN A 72 -18.86 -12.52 3.43
CA ASN A 72 -19.99 -12.89 4.28
C ASN A 72 -21.06 -11.78 4.38
N ASP A 73 -20.86 -10.60 3.76
CA ASP A 73 -21.88 -9.54 3.76
C ASP A 73 -22.93 -9.81 2.68
N ALA A 74 -24.21 -9.76 3.05
CA ALA A 74 -25.32 -10.01 2.13
C ALA A 74 -25.41 -9.00 0.96
N ARG A 75 -24.75 -7.85 1.08
CA ARG A 75 -24.67 -6.81 0.04
C ARG A 75 -23.45 -6.98 -0.87
N ALA A 76 -22.56 -7.92 -0.56
CA ALA A 76 -21.39 -8.16 -1.39
C ALA A 76 -21.79 -8.74 -2.75
N ASN A 77 -20.99 -8.47 -3.77
CA ASN A 77 -21.17 -9.04 -5.10
C ASN A 77 -20.85 -10.56 -5.10
N ARG A 78 -21.01 -11.23 -6.24
CA ARG A 78 -20.68 -12.67 -6.37
C ARG A 78 -19.22 -13.03 -6.12
N ARG A 79 -18.32 -12.05 -6.10
CA ARG A 79 -16.89 -12.18 -5.80
C ARG A 79 -16.57 -11.91 -4.33
N GLY A 80 -17.57 -11.58 -3.52
CA GLY A 80 -17.41 -11.22 -2.11
C GLY A 80 -16.95 -9.78 -1.90
N ASP A 81 -17.04 -8.90 -2.90
CA ASP A 81 -16.69 -7.48 -2.74
C ASP A 81 -17.91 -6.66 -2.34
N LEU A 82 -17.76 -5.89 -1.26
CA LEU A 82 -18.69 -4.85 -0.84
C LEU A 82 -18.23 -3.51 -1.44
N VAL A 83 -19.12 -2.88 -2.19
CA VAL A 83 -18.87 -1.60 -2.85
C VAL A 83 -19.79 -0.52 -2.25
N ILE A 84 -19.23 0.62 -1.84
CA ILE A 84 -19.93 1.70 -1.13
C ILE A 84 -19.53 3.05 -1.75
N GLY A 85 -20.48 3.99 -1.81
CA GLY A 85 -20.24 5.38 -2.22
C GLY A 85 -20.84 5.76 -3.58
N ASN A 86 -20.19 6.72 -4.25
CA ASN A 86 -20.55 7.29 -5.55
C ASN A 86 -19.81 6.56 -6.68
N GLN A 87 -19.69 5.23 -6.60
CA GLN A 87 -19.11 4.44 -7.68
C GLN A 87 -20.03 4.43 -8.90
N ILE A 88 -19.44 4.31 -10.09
CA ILE A 88 -20.23 3.96 -11.28
C ILE A 88 -20.71 2.52 -11.11
N VAL A 89 -22.01 2.36 -10.89
CA VAL A 89 -22.66 1.09 -10.58
C VAL A 89 -22.74 0.24 -11.85
N GLY A 90 -21.71 -0.59 -12.10
CA GLY A 90 -21.78 -1.65 -13.09
C GLY A 90 -20.43 -2.15 -13.59
N GLY A 91 -20.22 -3.47 -13.57
CA GLY A 91 -19.09 -4.13 -14.23
C GLY A 91 -17.90 -4.47 -13.35
N SER A 92 -16.83 -4.96 -13.98
CA SER A 92 -15.58 -5.46 -13.35
C SER A 92 -14.67 -4.36 -12.78
N ASN A 93 -15.13 -3.12 -12.68
CA ASN A 93 -14.29 -1.96 -12.38
C ASN A 93 -14.32 -1.55 -10.90
N ASN A 94 -15.06 -2.28 -10.07
CA ASN A 94 -15.18 -2.07 -8.63
C ASN A 94 -15.07 -3.42 -7.90
N GLN A 95 -13.85 -3.93 -7.77
CA GLN A 95 -13.59 -5.26 -7.20
C GLN A 95 -12.22 -5.31 -6.52
N THR A 96 -12.11 -6.14 -5.49
CA THR A 96 -10.79 -6.43 -4.92
C THR A 96 -10.01 -7.36 -5.84
N TYR A 97 -8.69 -7.34 -5.73
CA TYR A 97 -7.79 -8.23 -6.48
C TYR A 97 -6.93 -9.03 -5.53
N SER A 98 -6.72 -10.33 -5.79
CA SER A 98 -5.76 -11.08 -5.00
C SER A 98 -4.33 -10.62 -5.31
N VAL A 99 -3.46 -10.61 -4.30
CA VAL A 99 -2.03 -10.28 -4.50
C VAL A 99 -1.36 -11.23 -5.50
N THR A 100 -1.85 -12.47 -5.59
CA THR A 100 -1.43 -13.47 -6.58
C THR A 100 -1.85 -13.11 -8.00
N ASP A 101 -3.09 -12.65 -8.21
CA ASP A 101 -3.56 -12.21 -9.54
C ASP A 101 -2.78 -10.99 -10.05
N LEU A 102 -2.35 -10.13 -9.12
CA LEU A 102 -1.53 -8.96 -9.41
C LEU A 102 -0.03 -9.32 -9.57
N GLY A 103 0.38 -10.54 -9.23
CA GLY A 103 1.78 -10.97 -9.22
C GLY A 103 2.66 -10.23 -8.20
N VAL A 104 2.06 -9.71 -7.12
CA VAL A 104 2.74 -8.97 -6.04
C VAL A 104 3.21 -9.96 -4.98
N THR A 105 4.53 -10.07 -4.78
CA THR A 105 5.13 -10.99 -3.80
C THR A 105 5.79 -10.30 -2.62
N ASN A 106 6.27 -9.06 -2.80
CA ASN A 106 7.15 -8.37 -1.84
C ASN A 106 6.56 -7.06 -1.31
N GLY A 107 5.23 -6.91 -1.29
CA GLY A 107 4.56 -5.67 -0.87
C GLY A 107 4.72 -4.48 -1.83
N ASN A 108 5.43 -4.66 -2.96
CA ASN A 108 5.61 -3.65 -4.00
C ASN A 108 4.36 -3.50 -4.87
N VAL A 109 3.32 -2.92 -4.29
CA VAL A 109 2.08 -2.53 -4.97
C VAL A 109 2.03 -1.04 -5.19
N CYS A 110 1.44 -0.64 -6.31
CA CYS A 110 1.25 0.77 -6.65
C CYS A 110 -0.17 1.00 -7.06
N ILE A 111 -0.66 2.18 -6.71
CA ILE A 111 -2.00 2.62 -7.04
C ILE A 111 -1.84 3.70 -8.09
N ASN A 112 -2.41 3.47 -9.24
CA ASN A 112 -2.44 4.45 -10.31
C ASN A 112 -3.82 5.09 -10.34
N MET A 113 -3.84 6.40 -10.42
CA MET A 113 -5.03 7.20 -10.62
C MET A 113 -5.03 7.71 -12.06
N ASN A 114 -6.14 7.48 -12.74
CA ASN A 114 -6.47 8.08 -14.02
C ASN A 114 -7.57 9.11 -13.79
N ILE A 115 -7.31 10.34 -14.20
CA ILE A 115 -8.19 11.47 -14.01
C ILE A 115 -8.96 11.69 -15.32
N ASN A 116 -10.21 11.23 -15.38
CA ASN A 116 -11.06 11.45 -16.56
C ASN A 116 -12.12 12.52 -16.32
N ASP A 117 -11.72 13.70 -15.85
CA ASP A 117 -12.63 14.84 -15.72
C ASP A 117 -12.85 15.54 -17.08
N PRO A 118 -14.07 15.50 -17.68
CA PRO A 118 -14.33 16.01 -19.02
C PRO A 118 -14.47 17.53 -19.09
N ASN A 119 -14.82 18.19 -17.98
CA ASN A 119 -14.94 19.66 -17.90
C ASN A 119 -13.63 20.22 -17.30
N LYS A 120 -12.98 21.30 -17.75
CA LYS A 120 -13.40 22.54 -18.42
C LYS A 120 -14.71 23.03 -17.86
N GLY A 121 -14.67 23.84 -16.80
CA GLY A 121 -15.85 24.57 -16.32
C GLY A 121 -16.66 25.06 -17.52
N GLY A 122 -17.97 24.78 -17.53
CA GLY A 122 -18.82 24.90 -18.72
C GLY A 122 -18.63 26.19 -19.52
N SER A 123 -18.84 26.12 -20.84
CA SER A 123 -18.81 27.19 -21.87
C SER A 123 -17.60 28.15 -21.92
N ASN A 124 -16.77 28.23 -20.89
CA ASN A 124 -15.62 29.14 -20.81
C ASN A 124 -14.35 28.29 -20.75
N ALA A 125 -13.65 28.22 -21.88
CA ALA A 125 -12.41 27.50 -22.07
C ALA A 125 -11.24 28.08 -21.26
N GLY A 126 -11.29 27.94 -19.93
CA GLY A 126 -10.16 28.13 -19.03
C GLY A 126 -9.37 26.83 -18.79
N PRO A 127 -8.20 26.92 -18.12
CA PRO A 127 -7.44 25.75 -17.67
C PRO A 127 -8.30 24.83 -16.77
N ARG A 128 -8.12 23.51 -16.87
CA ARG A 128 -8.71 22.52 -15.96
C ARG A 128 -8.38 22.91 -14.51
N GLY A 129 -9.40 22.86 -13.65
CA GLY A 129 -9.20 23.10 -12.23
C GLY A 129 -8.31 22.02 -11.60
N PRO A 130 -7.68 22.31 -10.46
CA PRO A 130 -7.02 21.27 -9.68
C PRO A 130 -8.07 20.26 -9.18
N ILE A 131 -7.70 18.98 -9.13
CA ILE A 131 -8.46 17.96 -8.41
C ILE A 131 -7.76 17.72 -7.09
N VAL A 132 -8.50 17.60 -5.99
CA VAL A 132 -7.91 17.29 -4.67
C VAL A 132 -8.26 15.86 -4.31
N LEU A 133 -7.23 15.02 -4.16
CA LEU A 133 -7.37 13.70 -3.55
C LEU A 133 -7.33 13.84 -2.04
N ASN A 134 -8.51 13.86 -1.42
CA ASN A 134 -8.68 14.08 0.01
C ASN A 134 -8.24 12.86 0.83
N THR A 135 -8.64 11.66 0.38
CA THR A 135 -8.26 10.40 1.02
C THR A 135 -7.93 9.34 -0.01
N LEU A 136 -6.96 8.50 0.33
CA LEU A 136 -6.68 7.26 -0.36
C LEU A 136 -6.26 6.24 0.69
N VAL A 137 -6.94 5.10 0.72
CA VAL A 137 -6.72 4.03 1.70
C VAL A 137 -6.62 2.71 0.97
N LEU A 138 -5.51 2.01 1.16
CA LEU A 138 -5.28 0.65 0.71
C LEU A 138 -5.52 -0.29 1.87
N THR A 139 -6.37 -1.31 1.67
CA THR A 139 -6.63 -2.33 2.69
C THR A 139 -6.39 -3.71 2.11
N ALA A 140 -5.63 -4.55 2.81
CA ALA A 140 -5.51 -5.96 2.48
C ALA A 140 -6.39 -6.80 3.43
N TYR A 141 -7.20 -7.67 2.84
CA TYR A 141 -8.15 -8.52 3.54
C TYR A 141 -7.74 -9.98 3.45
N ASP A 142 -7.92 -10.73 4.53
CA ASP A 142 -7.83 -12.19 4.53
C ASP A 142 -9.04 -12.83 3.84
N GLN A 143 -9.05 -14.17 3.74
CA GLN A 143 -10.13 -14.93 3.11
C GLN A 143 -11.47 -14.87 3.88
N SER A 144 -11.45 -14.44 5.14
CA SER A 144 -12.66 -14.25 5.95
C SER A 144 -13.24 -12.84 5.81
N GLY A 145 -12.52 -11.91 5.15
CA GLY A 145 -12.87 -10.50 5.05
C GLY A 145 -12.33 -9.62 6.17
N ASN A 146 -11.40 -10.12 7.00
CA ASN A 146 -10.77 -9.30 8.03
C ASN A 146 -9.65 -8.45 7.42
N ALA A 147 -9.59 -7.17 7.78
CA ALA A 147 -8.48 -6.31 7.40
C ALA A 147 -7.21 -6.69 8.20
N VAL A 148 -6.17 -7.13 7.50
CA VAL A 148 -4.87 -7.51 8.11
C VAL A 148 -3.79 -6.46 7.89
N PHE A 149 -3.99 -5.54 6.94
CA PHE A 149 -3.10 -4.44 6.64
C PHE A 149 -3.91 -3.25 6.14
N THR A 150 -3.52 -2.04 6.52
CA THR A 150 -4.11 -0.80 6.02
C THR A 150 -3.04 0.27 5.90
N ALA A 151 -3.01 0.99 4.78
CA ALA A 151 -2.19 2.16 4.56
C ALA A 151 -3.06 3.32 4.07
N HIS A 152 -2.71 4.55 4.43
CA HIS A 152 -3.47 5.76 4.07
C HIS A 152 -2.54 6.83 3.51
N LEU A 153 -3.10 7.73 2.71
CA LEU A 153 -2.45 8.97 2.28
C LEU A 153 -2.23 9.89 3.49
N ALA A 154 -1.02 10.46 3.64
CA ALA A 154 -0.67 11.31 4.79
C ALA A 154 -1.57 12.53 4.87
N ASP A 155 -1.65 13.25 3.75
CA ASP A 155 -2.30 14.54 3.64
C ASP A 155 -3.04 14.60 2.31
N ALA A 156 -4.10 15.40 2.25
CA ALA A 156 -4.81 15.67 1.01
C ALA A 156 -3.84 16.20 -0.06
N LEU A 157 -3.94 15.67 -1.28
CA LEU A 157 -3.03 15.99 -2.37
C LEU A 157 -3.76 16.75 -3.47
N THR A 158 -3.33 17.98 -3.73
CA THR A 158 -3.82 18.78 -4.87
C THR A 158 -3.08 18.39 -6.16
N LEU A 159 -3.80 17.77 -7.09
CA LEU A 159 -3.33 17.34 -8.40
C LEU A 159 -3.58 18.46 -9.41
N ARG A 160 -2.50 19.08 -9.91
CA ARG A 160 -2.56 20.22 -10.86
C ARG A 160 -2.31 19.79 -12.31
N GLU A 161 -2.81 20.59 -13.24
CA GLU A 161 -2.79 20.34 -14.70
C GLU A 161 -1.46 19.91 -15.31
N ALA A 162 -0.32 20.45 -14.87
CA ALA A 162 1.00 20.08 -15.40
C ALA A 162 1.31 18.57 -15.23
N THR A 163 0.50 17.89 -14.42
CA THR A 163 0.57 16.46 -14.09
C THR A 163 -0.39 15.61 -14.93
N LEU A 164 -1.36 16.23 -15.63
CA LEU A 164 -2.47 15.58 -16.35
C LEU A 164 -2.10 15.35 -17.83
N ASN A 165 -1.10 14.50 -18.08
CA ASN A 165 -0.62 14.21 -19.44
C ASN A 165 -1.39 13.07 -20.14
N GLY A 166 -2.33 12.41 -19.45
CA GLY A 166 -3.00 11.20 -19.89
C GLY A 166 -4.44 11.39 -20.37
N ASN A 167 -4.69 12.16 -21.43
CA ASN A 167 -6.02 12.11 -22.05
C ASN A 167 -6.25 10.74 -22.70
N GLY A 168 -7.05 9.89 -22.06
CA GLY A 168 -7.55 8.63 -22.61
C GLY A 168 -7.78 7.54 -21.56
N THR A 169 -8.88 6.81 -21.69
CA THR A 169 -9.17 5.61 -20.88
C THR A 169 -8.02 4.62 -20.93
N GLY A 170 -7.47 4.26 -19.78
CA GLY A 170 -6.39 3.27 -19.66
C GLY A 170 -4.98 3.86 -19.54
N LYS A 171 -4.83 5.14 -19.19
CA LYS A 171 -3.54 5.76 -18.83
C LYS A 171 -3.56 6.17 -17.36
N SER A 172 -2.42 6.13 -16.67
CA SER A 172 -2.32 6.82 -15.37
C SER A 172 -1.84 8.25 -15.56
N ASP A 173 -2.39 9.16 -14.77
CA ASP A 173 -1.86 10.52 -14.60
C ASP A 173 -0.98 10.59 -13.36
N PHE A 174 -1.32 9.83 -12.32
CA PHE A 174 -0.62 9.87 -11.05
C PHE A 174 -0.40 8.48 -10.47
N THR A 175 0.78 8.25 -9.91
CA THR A 175 1.11 6.99 -9.23
C THR A 175 1.40 7.24 -7.76
N PHE A 176 0.87 6.34 -6.93
CA PHE A 176 1.08 6.29 -5.49
C PHE A 176 1.78 4.99 -5.14
N ALA A 177 2.73 5.08 -4.21
CA ALA A 177 3.52 3.96 -3.72
C ALA A 177 3.38 3.84 -2.21
N LEU A 178 3.59 2.65 -1.68
CA LEU A 178 3.82 2.48 -0.24
C LEU A 178 5.21 3.01 0.13
N ASN A 179 5.33 3.65 1.30
CA ASN A 179 6.65 3.90 1.88
C ASN A 179 7.32 2.56 2.26
N ALA A 180 8.62 2.61 2.58
CA ALA A 180 9.40 1.39 2.83
C ALA A 180 8.82 0.53 3.98
N ASP A 181 8.34 1.17 5.05
CA ASP A 181 7.75 0.48 6.20
C ASP A 181 6.42 -0.18 5.85
N ALA A 182 5.53 0.51 5.12
CA ALA A 182 4.26 -0.04 4.67
C ALA A 182 4.44 -1.17 3.65
N ALA A 183 5.43 -1.05 2.75
CA ALA A 183 5.77 -2.10 1.82
C ALA A 183 6.29 -3.35 2.56
N ALA A 184 7.16 -3.19 3.55
CA ALA A 184 7.66 -4.30 4.37
C ALA A 184 6.55 -4.97 5.19
N ALA A 185 5.64 -4.19 5.76
CA ALA A 185 4.50 -4.72 6.51
C ALA A 185 3.52 -5.47 5.60
N LEU A 186 3.22 -4.94 4.41
CA LEU A 186 2.40 -5.65 3.43
C LEU A 186 3.11 -6.92 2.95
N ALA A 187 4.43 -6.89 2.74
CA ALA A 187 5.19 -8.09 2.38
C ALA A 187 5.10 -9.18 3.47
N ALA A 188 5.20 -8.81 4.74
CA ALA A 188 5.01 -9.73 5.86
C ALA A 188 3.58 -10.29 5.90
N ALA A 189 2.56 -9.47 5.64
CA ALA A 189 1.17 -9.91 5.56
C ALA A 189 0.94 -10.89 4.40
N ILE A 190 1.56 -10.65 3.24
CA ILE A 190 1.51 -11.56 2.07
C ILE A 190 2.22 -12.88 2.38
N ALA A 191 3.37 -12.84 3.06
CA ALA A 191 4.08 -14.05 3.46
C ALA A 191 3.26 -14.91 4.44
N ALA A 192 2.52 -14.28 5.35
CA ALA A 192 1.61 -14.97 6.27
C ALA A 192 0.36 -15.51 5.56
N ASN A 193 -0.17 -14.77 4.59
CA ASN A 193 -1.39 -15.10 3.86
C ASN A 193 -1.18 -14.83 2.35
N PRO A 194 -0.80 -15.84 1.54
CA PRO A 194 -0.54 -15.60 0.12
C PRO A 194 -1.79 -15.21 -0.68
N ASN A 195 -2.99 -15.48 -0.15
CA ASN A 195 -4.25 -15.21 -0.82
C ASN A 195 -4.90 -13.88 -0.36
N LEU A 196 -4.13 -12.89 0.10
CA LEU A 196 -4.73 -11.59 0.48
C LEU A 196 -5.41 -10.93 -0.71
N ARG A 197 -6.54 -10.27 -0.44
CA ARG A 197 -7.27 -9.45 -1.42
C ARG A 197 -7.09 -7.98 -1.10
N LEU A 198 -6.71 -7.20 -2.10
CA LEU A 198 -6.50 -5.76 -1.98
C LEU A 198 -7.77 -5.01 -2.37
N GLY A 199 -8.28 -4.20 -1.45
CA GLY A 199 -9.33 -3.22 -1.67
C GLY A 199 -8.81 -1.80 -1.55
N LEU A 200 -9.63 -0.85 -1.99
CA LEU A 200 -9.26 0.56 -2.03
C LEU A 200 -10.45 1.42 -1.62
N ALA A 201 -10.20 2.47 -0.85
CA ALA A 201 -11.14 3.56 -0.62
C ALA A 201 -10.48 4.89 -1.02
N ALA A 202 -11.25 5.76 -1.66
CA ALA A 202 -10.76 7.08 -2.06
C ALA A 202 -11.86 8.14 -1.96
N SER A 203 -11.46 9.38 -1.76
CA SER A 203 -12.33 10.55 -1.94
C SER A 203 -11.60 11.67 -2.65
N VAL A 204 -12.28 12.28 -3.61
CA VAL A 204 -11.80 13.41 -4.39
C VAL A 204 -12.79 14.57 -4.28
N SER A 205 -12.29 15.79 -4.32
CA SER A 205 -13.07 17.01 -4.46
C SER A 205 -12.58 17.81 -5.67
N ASP A 206 -13.37 18.78 -6.07
CA ASP A 206 -13.13 19.63 -7.24
C ASP A 206 -13.13 18.84 -8.57
N ALA A 207 -13.81 17.69 -8.61
CA ALA A 207 -14.14 16.96 -9.83
C ALA A 207 -15.40 17.55 -10.48
N SER A 208 -15.49 17.57 -11.82
CA SER A 208 -16.54 18.29 -12.57
C SER A 208 -17.39 17.40 -13.48
N GLY A 209 -17.61 16.16 -13.03
CA GLY A 209 -18.58 15.21 -13.61
C GLY A 209 -17.95 13.99 -14.27
N GLY A 210 -16.62 13.97 -14.39
CA GLY A 210 -15.89 12.82 -14.87
C GLY A 210 -15.81 11.67 -13.88
N HIS A 211 -15.24 10.57 -14.36
CA HIS A 211 -14.96 9.43 -13.51
C HIS A 211 -13.46 9.27 -13.30
N GLU A 212 -13.07 9.22 -12.04
CA GLU A 212 -11.72 8.91 -11.63
C GLU A 212 -11.62 7.41 -11.44
N SER A 213 -10.63 6.79 -12.08
CA SER A 213 -10.40 5.35 -11.96
C SER A 213 -9.05 5.06 -11.31
N PHE A 214 -9.07 4.13 -10.37
CA PHE A 214 -7.90 3.65 -9.66
C PHE A 214 -7.61 2.20 -10.05
N PHE A 215 -6.35 1.89 -10.29
CA PHE A 215 -5.92 0.55 -10.65
C PHE A 215 -4.59 0.18 -10.04
N PHE A 216 -4.41 -1.12 -9.81
CA PHE A 216 -3.15 -1.64 -9.29
C PHE A 216 -2.16 -1.93 -10.42
N CYS A 217 -0.88 -1.66 -10.17
CA CYS A 217 0.21 -2.25 -10.93
C CYS A 217 1.27 -2.85 -10.00
N LYS A 218 2.01 -3.82 -10.54
CA LYS A 218 3.18 -4.40 -9.88
C LYS A 218 4.37 -3.47 -10.05
N GLY A 219 4.93 -2.98 -8.94
CA GLY A 219 6.13 -2.14 -8.94
C GLY A 219 5.87 -0.72 -9.46
N CYS A 220 6.47 0.28 -8.80
CA CYS A 220 6.09 1.68 -9.00
C CYS A 220 7.02 2.36 -9.99
N GLY A 221 7.17 1.80 -11.20
CA GLY A 221 7.81 2.43 -12.37
C GLY A 221 9.24 3.00 -12.20
N GLY A 222 9.83 2.88 -11.03
CA GLY A 222 11.14 3.35 -10.67
C GLY A 222 11.77 2.26 -9.84
N ASN A 223 12.90 1.73 -10.32
CA ASN A 223 13.77 0.83 -9.60
C ASN A 223 14.39 1.54 -8.38
N ARG A 224 13.58 2.03 -7.45
CA ARG A 224 14.08 2.28 -6.10
C ARG A 224 14.16 0.91 -5.46
N GLU A 225 15.31 0.28 -5.63
CA GLU A 225 15.76 -0.84 -4.82
C GLU A 225 15.50 -0.45 -3.37
N VAL A 226 14.48 -1.05 -2.76
CA VAL A 226 14.23 -0.93 -1.33
C VAL A 226 15.45 -1.58 -0.68
N PRO A 227 16.28 -0.86 0.10
CA PRO A 227 17.42 -1.48 0.76
C PRO A 227 16.88 -2.57 1.69
N GLU A 228 17.22 -3.83 1.42
CA GLU A 228 16.68 -4.92 2.21
C GLU A 228 17.18 -4.79 3.65
N PRO A 229 16.28 -4.71 4.65
CA PRO A 229 16.69 -4.52 6.06
C PRO A 229 17.54 -5.68 6.58
N ALA A 230 17.47 -6.85 5.95
CA ALA A 230 18.26 -8.03 6.32
C ALA A 230 19.71 -7.95 5.84
N THR A 231 20.00 -7.41 4.65
CA THR A 231 21.40 -7.36 4.15
C THR A 231 22.25 -6.38 4.92
N MET A 232 21.70 -5.25 5.38
CA MET A 232 22.46 -4.34 6.26
C MET A 232 22.71 -4.94 7.64
N LEU A 233 21.73 -5.64 8.22
CA LEU A 233 21.91 -6.33 9.49
C LEU A 233 22.95 -7.46 9.36
N LEU A 234 22.89 -8.25 8.28
CA LEU A 234 23.82 -9.33 8.00
C LEU A 234 25.23 -8.80 7.72
N LEU A 235 25.35 -7.69 6.99
CA LEU A 235 26.63 -7.02 6.73
C LEU A 235 27.21 -6.45 8.02
N GLY A 236 26.40 -5.80 8.85
CA GLY A 236 26.82 -5.25 10.15
C GLY A 236 27.26 -6.33 11.12
N THR A 237 26.49 -7.42 11.25
CA THR A 237 26.84 -8.55 12.12
C THR A 237 28.03 -9.36 11.60
N GLY A 238 28.18 -9.51 10.28
CA GLY A 238 29.36 -10.13 9.65
C GLY A 238 30.65 -9.34 9.91
N LEU A 239 30.60 -8.01 9.82
CA LEU A 239 31.74 -7.14 10.14
C LEU A 239 32.09 -7.18 11.64
N ALA A 240 31.10 -7.14 12.53
CA ALA A 240 31.33 -7.27 13.96
C ALA A 240 31.96 -8.63 14.33
N GLY A 241 31.48 -9.71 13.72
CA GLY A 241 32.00 -11.07 13.93
C GLY A 241 33.45 -11.22 13.47
N THR A 242 33.81 -10.68 12.30
CA THR A 242 35.18 -10.74 11.77
C THR A 242 36.17 -9.93 12.62
N VAL A 243 35.80 -8.73 13.07
CA VAL A 243 36.62 -7.92 13.99
C VAL A 243 36.83 -8.64 15.32
N GLY A 244 35.78 -9.27 15.87
CA GLY A 244 35.87 -10.10 17.07
C GLY A 244 36.85 -11.27 16.92
N ALA A 245 36.79 -11.98 15.80
CA ALA A 245 37.68 -13.12 15.52
C ALA A 245 39.15 -12.69 15.37
N ILE A 246 39.41 -11.58 14.68
CA ILE A 246 40.77 -11.03 14.50
C ILE A 246 41.36 -10.61 15.86
N ARG A 247 40.58 -9.95 16.71
CA ARG A 247 41.03 -9.51 18.04
C ARG A 247 41.37 -10.70 18.95
N ARG A 248 40.59 -11.78 18.87
CA ARG A 248 40.86 -13.02 19.62
C ARG A 248 42.17 -13.68 19.22
N ARG A 249 42.48 -13.73 17.92
CA ARG A 249 43.76 -14.26 17.41
C ARG A 249 44.98 -13.43 17.86
N ARG A 250 44.87 -12.09 17.85
CA ARG A 250 45.96 -11.20 18.27
C ARG A 250 46.28 -11.31 19.76
N ASN A 251 45.28 -11.56 20.61
CA ASN A 251 45.51 -11.73 22.05
C ASN A 251 46.10 -13.11 22.37
N ALA A 252 45.76 -14.15 21.61
CA ALA A 252 46.37 -15.48 21.79
C ALA A 252 47.86 -15.47 21.47
N ALA A 253 48.29 -14.72 20.44
CA ALA A 253 49.69 -14.61 20.03
C ALA A 253 50.58 -13.75 20.96
N LYS A 254 50.01 -13.08 21.97
CA LYS A 254 50.77 -12.32 23.00
C LYS A 254 51.00 -13.13 24.28
N SER A 255 50.44 -14.32 24.36
CA SER A 255 50.47 -15.18 25.54
C SER A 255 51.53 -16.28 25.44
N GLU A 256 52.33 -16.29 24.36
CA GLU A 256 53.58 -17.03 24.20
C GLU A 256 54.77 -16.08 24.37
#